data_AF-M1PS86-F1
#
_entry.id   AF-M1PS86-F1
#
_cell.length_a   1.000
_cell.length_b   1.000
_cell.length_c   1.000
_cell.angle_alpha   90.00
_cell.angle_beta   90.00
_cell.angle_gamma   90.00
#
_symmetry.space_group_name_H-M   'P 1'
#
loop_
_entity.id
_entity.type
_entity.pdbx_description
1 polymer ?
#
loop_
_entity_poly.entity_id
_entity_poly.type
_entity_poly.pdbx_seq_one_letter_code
_entity_poly.pdbx_strand_id
1 'polypeptide(L)'
;MEQISIPDFPFSILALAPFTSEVNPGVTVKLLAVDPLDIDQALTALMPSFFLSLPVAECPAGGLHLRFRKMRDFTPDGLLQSQPYLENLLAAHRFCLEAEQQKKSTEVIIEGVKKWPDLPPISLTQKKKDEEEKKSSLESILSMVALPEEDSSVKGATAGGTGFYGALARKILDSIYTDPIFRSLESCWQGLRYLGRHLAEAGGRLSILPISHNNIEKVLDEQREEIILDPPSVILVDQPLSSSERSVQMMTQLASFGQEMLVPVLTWLDASFFQIENWKNLDSLSFLPHHLEKASFARYKGLQNSDLSRWIGLSCNRFGTRFPYGPENRSRLLPFREKEMLWLSSVWGVAALMASRVRQTGWPTGMASSRQICLEDLALALEGSVEQSPLEVQWSESRLEQVSRCGIMALAGWKGRDSAFLAGDVMASTDSSLSYQTLLCRVSHFILWCRDNWQEPLLADELASRLHTAFQLFTKKQGEYPVGDFGVECHDDKGAIQVLFRWIPSRHILPSGQEIVLEFGW
;
A
#
# COMPACT_ATOMS: atom_id res chain seq x y z
N MET A 1 -5.78 42.46 24.35
CA MET A 1 -6.03 41.13 23.75
C MET A 1 -4.75 40.34 23.92
N GLU A 2 -4.75 39.35 24.79
CA GLU A 2 -3.66 38.38 24.82
C GLU A 2 -3.49 37.77 23.43
N GLN A 3 -2.25 37.57 23.01
CA GLN A 3 -1.95 37.04 21.70
C GLN A 3 -2.39 35.57 21.67
N ILE A 4 -3.52 35.28 21.01
CA ILE A 4 -4.04 33.93 20.85
C ILE A 4 -2.97 33.09 20.16
N SER A 5 -2.45 32.09 20.87
CA SER A 5 -1.52 31.10 20.34
C SER A 5 -2.27 29.79 20.12
N ILE A 6 -2.11 29.22 18.93
CA ILE A 6 -2.65 27.91 18.56
C ILE A 6 -1.48 27.00 18.14
N PRO A 7 -1.54 25.69 18.38
CA PRO A 7 -0.51 24.77 17.94
C PRO A 7 -0.54 24.65 16.41
N ASP A 8 0.44 23.94 15.88
CA ASP A 8 0.38 23.50 14.49
C ASP A 8 -0.50 22.25 14.41
N PHE A 9 -1.28 22.16 13.34
CA PHE A 9 -2.13 21.01 13.04
C PHE A 9 -1.56 20.34 11.78
N PRO A 10 -0.45 19.60 11.86
CA PRO A 10 0.13 18.95 10.68
C PRO A 10 -0.85 17.91 10.10
N PHE A 11 -0.72 17.63 8.81
CA PHE A 11 -1.43 16.49 8.23
C PHE A 11 -0.82 15.18 8.74
N SER A 12 -1.60 14.41 9.48
CA SER A 12 -1.16 13.18 10.12
C SER A 12 -1.89 11.96 9.55
N ILE A 13 -1.16 10.88 9.30
CA ILE A 13 -1.70 9.63 8.79
C ILE A 13 -1.39 8.51 9.77
N LEU A 14 -2.43 7.76 10.15
CA LEU A 14 -2.28 6.48 10.84
C LEU A 14 -2.52 5.35 9.85
N ALA A 15 -1.52 4.52 9.58
CA ALA A 15 -1.65 3.36 8.70
C ALA A 15 -1.72 2.05 9.47
N LEU A 16 -2.81 1.31 9.28
CA LEU A 16 -3.05 -0.04 9.77
C LEU A 16 -2.81 -1.02 8.62
N ALA A 17 -1.78 -1.85 8.74
CA ALA A 17 -1.41 -2.78 7.67
C ALA A 17 -0.69 -4.03 8.22
N PRO A 18 -0.51 -5.10 7.43
CA PRO A 18 0.19 -6.32 7.85
C PRO A 18 1.70 -6.11 7.83
N PHE A 19 2.19 -5.17 8.65
CA PHE A 19 3.61 -4.84 8.79
C PHE A 19 4.44 -6.00 9.36
N THR A 20 3.79 -7.03 9.92
CA THR A 20 4.40 -8.29 10.37
C THR A 20 3.55 -9.47 9.87
N SER A 21 4.18 -10.61 9.55
CA SER A 21 3.43 -11.81 9.11
C SER A 21 2.80 -12.59 10.28
N GLU A 22 3.42 -12.47 11.47
CA GLU A 22 2.93 -13.03 12.71
C GLU A 22 2.68 -11.86 13.67
N VAL A 23 1.45 -11.72 14.15
CA VAL A 23 1.17 -10.95 15.37
C VAL A 23 1.09 -11.97 16.49
N ASN A 24 2.15 -12.05 17.30
CA ASN A 24 2.23 -13.01 18.39
C ASN A 24 1.02 -12.87 19.33
N PRO A 25 0.24 -13.93 19.58
CA PRO A 25 -0.84 -13.89 20.55
C PRO A 25 -0.28 -13.49 21.92
N GLY A 26 -0.67 -12.31 22.41
CA GLY A 26 -0.25 -11.79 23.73
C GLY A 26 0.82 -10.69 23.70
N VAL A 27 1.36 -10.31 22.53
CA VAL A 27 2.16 -9.09 22.40
C VAL A 27 1.23 -7.92 22.11
N THR A 28 1.20 -6.94 23.02
CA THR A 28 0.48 -5.68 22.80
C THR A 28 1.13 -4.94 21.65
N VAL A 29 0.36 -4.71 20.59
CA VAL A 29 0.79 -3.90 19.45
C VAL A 29 0.68 -2.43 19.87
N LYS A 30 1.77 -1.68 19.74
CA LYS A 30 1.78 -0.26 20.05
C LYS A 30 1.84 0.58 18.78
N LEU A 31 1.24 1.76 18.87
CA LEU A 31 1.40 2.82 17.88
C LEU A 31 2.89 3.14 17.72
N LEU A 32 3.37 3.14 16.48
CA LEU A 32 4.76 3.43 16.16
C LEU A 32 4.82 4.66 15.25
N ALA A 33 5.37 5.76 15.75
CA ALA A 33 5.73 6.91 14.92
C ALA A 33 6.85 6.51 13.94
N VAL A 34 6.71 6.94 12.69
CA VAL A 34 7.65 6.61 11.61
C VAL A 34 8.22 7.89 11.03
N ASP A 35 9.55 7.96 10.90
CA ASP A 35 10.18 8.98 10.07
C ASP A 35 9.87 8.67 8.59
N PRO A 36 9.11 9.54 7.88
CA PRO A 36 8.75 9.30 6.49
C PRO A 36 9.97 9.18 5.53
N LEU A 37 11.14 9.68 5.95
CA LEU A 37 12.40 9.61 5.19
C LEU A 37 13.25 8.39 5.56
N ASP A 38 13.04 7.77 6.72
CA ASP A 38 13.78 6.60 7.21
C ASP A 38 12.87 5.46 7.69
N ILE A 39 12.27 4.78 6.71
CA ILE A 39 11.42 3.60 6.94
C ILE A 39 12.20 2.43 7.58
N ASP A 40 13.53 2.38 7.43
CA ASP A 40 14.35 1.29 7.98
C ASP A 40 14.37 1.34 9.51
N GLN A 41 14.18 2.51 10.13
CA GLN A 41 14.00 2.64 11.58
C GLN A 41 12.75 1.87 12.06
N ALA A 42 11.63 2.02 11.35
CA ALA A 42 10.38 1.32 11.67
C ALA A 42 10.50 -0.20 11.45
N LEU A 43 11.17 -0.62 10.37
CA LEU A 43 11.48 -2.04 10.14
C LEU A 43 12.32 -2.63 11.26
N THR A 44 13.34 -1.89 11.72
CA THR A 44 14.20 -2.33 12.82
C THR A 44 13.44 -2.42 14.14
N ALA A 45 12.50 -1.51 14.39
CA ALA A 45 11.67 -1.54 15.59
C ALA A 45 10.68 -2.72 15.60
N LEU A 46 10.05 -3.03 14.47
CA LEU A 46 9.06 -4.11 14.37
C LEU A 46 9.70 -5.49 14.13
N MET A 47 10.90 -5.55 13.57
CA MET A 47 11.62 -6.77 13.20
C MET A 47 10.73 -7.82 12.50
N PRO A 48 10.02 -7.48 11.40
CA PRO A 48 9.15 -8.42 10.75
C PRO A 48 9.92 -9.67 10.31
N SER A 49 9.26 -10.81 10.47
CA SER A 49 9.78 -12.10 10.04
C SER A 49 8.70 -12.89 9.31
N PHE A 50 9.12 -13.87 8.54
CA PHE A 50 8.25 -14.74 7.75
C PHE A 50 8.93 -16.11 7.63
N PHE A 51 8.16 -17.19 7.81
CA PHE A 51 8.65 -18.55 7.62
C PHE A 51 8.18 -19.11 6.27
N LEU A 52 9.13 -19.43 5.40
CA LEU A 52 8.87 -20.14 4.15
C LEU A 52 9.11 -21.64 4.35
N SER A 53 8.07 -22.46 4.22
CA SER A 53 8.22 -23.91 4.19
C SER A 53 8.84 -24.34 2.86
N LEU A 54 9.86 -25.20 2.92
CA LEU A 54 10.55 -25.72 1.74
C LEU A 54 10.70 -27.25 1.84
N PRO A 55 10.70 -27.97 0.71
CA PRO A 55 11.02 -29.39 0.72
C PRO A 55 12.39 -29.66 1.35
N VAL A 56 12.52 -30.72 2.15
CA VAL A 56 13.80 -31.10 2.81
C VAL A 56 14.93 -31.30 1.80
N ALA A 57 14.60 -31.73 0.58
CA ALA A 57 15.56 -31.86 -0.52
C ALA A 57 16.15 -30.51 -0.99
N GLU A 58 15.43 -29.41 -0.81
CA GLU A 58 15.83 -28.06 -1.22
C GLU A 58 16.42 -27.25 -0.06
N CYS A 59 15.96 -27.52 1.17
CA CYS A 59 16.48 -26.95 2.40
C CYS A 59 16.40 -28.02 3.50
N PRO A 60 17.53 -28.58 3.98
CA PRO A 60 17.52 -29.64 4.99
C PRO A 60 16.80 -29.28 6.30
N ALA A 61 16.72 -28.00 6.63
CA ALA A 61 15.98 -27.49 7.80
C ALA A 61 14.44 -27.50 7.63
N GLY A 62 13.93 -27.84 6.42
CA GLY A 62 12.50 -27.86 6.11
C GLY A 62 11.88 -26.49 5.82
N GLY A 63 12.68 -25.43 5.79
CA GLY A 63 12.22 -24.07 5.52
C GLY A 63 13.23 -22.99 5.90
N LEU A 64 12.86 -21.74 5.65
CA LEU A 64 13.68 -20.56 5.92
C LEU A 64 12.89 -19.56 6.76
N HIS A 65 13.49 -19.12 7.88
CA HIS A 65 13.04 -17.93 8.59
C HIS A 65 13.70 -16.70 7.97
N LEU A 66 12.91 -15.90 7.25
CA LEU A 66 13.31 -14.61 6.71
C LEU A 66 13.06 -13.53 7.77
N ARG A 67 14.04 -12.64 7.96
CA ARG A 67 13.94 -11.50 8.88
C ARG A 67 14.33 -10.23 8.13
N PHE A 68 13.54 -9.19 8.29
CA PHE A 68 13.73 -7.93 7.57
C PHE A 68 14.05 -6.82 8.57
N ARG A 69 15.18 -6.15 8.37
CA ARG A 69 15.63 -5.00 9.18
C ARG A 69 15.64 -3.71 8.38
N LYS A 70 15.71 -3.82 7.06
CA LYS A 70 15.75 -2.71 6.12
C LYS A 70 15.08 -3.07 4.80
N MET A 71 14.66 -2.08 4.04
CA MET A 71 13.98 -2.26 2.74
C MET A 71 14.80 -3.09 1.75
N ARG A 72 16.14 -3.03 1.86
CA ARG A 72 17.02 -3.86 1.02
C ARG A 72 16.82 -5.36 1.25
N ASP A 73 16.39 -5.79 2.43
CA ASP A 73 16.21 -7.21 2.76
C ASP A 73 15.03 -7.84 2.01
N PHE A 74 14.14 -7.05 1.40
CA PHE A 74 13.08 -7.51 0.50
C PHE A 74 13.54 -7.74 -0.94
N THR A 75 14.80 -7.41 -1.28
CA THR A 75 15.34 -7.57 -2.64
C THR A 75 16.05 -8.92 -2.79
N PRO A 76 16.21 -9.48 -4.01
CA PRO A 76 16.88 -10.76 -4.19
C PRO A 76 18.33 -10.68 -3.69
N ASP A 77 19.01 -9.58 -3.99
CA ASP A 77 20.38 -9.33 -3.53
C ASP A 77 20.44 -9.21 -2.00
N GLY A 78 19.44 -8.58 -1.38
CA GLY A 78 19.34 -8.50 0.08
C GLY A 78 19.13 -9.86 0.71
N LEU A 79 18.17 -10.64 0.22
CA LEU A 79 17.87 -11.99 0.69
C LEU A 79 19.09 -12.93 0.57
N LEU A 80 19.79 -12.88 -0.55
CA LEU A 80 21.03 -13.62 -0.79
C LEU A 80 22.19 -13.22 0.13
N GLN A 81 22.10 -12.07 0.80
CA GLN A 81 23.13 -11.55 1.71
C GLN A 81 22.73 -11.62 3.18
N SER A 82 21.43 -11.51 3.50
CA SER A 82 20.94 -11.43 4.88
C SER A 82 20.54 -12.80 5.43
N GLN A 83 20.22 -13.76 4.55
CA GLN A 83 19.80 -15.10 4.93
C GLN A 83 20.98 -16.09 4.79
N PRO A 84 21.46 -16.72 5.89
CA PRO A 84 22.67 -17.56 5.89
C PRO A 84 22.68 -18.74 4.91
N TYR A 85 21.55 -19.44 4.75
CA TYR A 85 21.40 -20.54 3.80
C TYR A 85 21.49 -20.06 2.34
N LEU A 86 20.84 -18.94 2.01
CA LEU A 86 20.92 -18.35 0.67
C LEU A 86 22.33 -17.79 0.37
N GLU A 87 22.99 -17.20 1.37
CA GLU A 87 24.37 -16.75 1.28
C GLU A 87 25.32 -17.94 1.00
N ASN A 88 25.14 -19.06 1.71
CA ASN A 88 25.89 -20.28 1.48
C ASN A 88 25.66 -20.86 0.07
N LEU A 89 24.41 -20.86 -0.43
CA LEU A 89 24.11 -21.27 -1.81
C LEU A 89 24.82 -20.38 -2.84
N LEU A 90 24.84 -19.07 -2.62
CA LEU A 90 25.52 -18.13 -3.50
C LEU A 90 27.04 -18.33 -3.48
N ALA A 91 27.62 -18.55 -2.29
CA ALA A 91 29.04 -18.82 -2.13
C ALA A 91 29.46 -20.14 -2.81
N ALA A 92 28.67 -21.20 -2.63
CA ALA A 92 28.88 -22.48 -3.28
C ALA A 92 28.75 -22.39 -4.82
N HIS A 93 27.76 -21.64 -5.31
CA HIS A 93 27.60 -21.36 -6.74
C HIS A 93 28.82 -20.65 -7.33
N ARG A 94 29.33 -19.59 -6.67
CA ARG A 94 30.54 -18.87 -7.08
C ARG A 94 31.78 -19.77 -7.08
N PHE A 95 31.95 -20.59 -6.05
CA PHE A 95 33.04 -21.55 -5.97
C PHE A 95 33.01 -22.55 -7.14
N CYS A 96 31.83 -23.09 -7.47
CA CYS A 96 31.68 -23.96 -8.63
C CYS A 96 32.00 -23.22 -9.94
N LEU A 97 31.59 -21.95 -10.08
CA LEU A 97 31.84 -21.16 -11.30
C LEU A 97 33.34 -20.93 -11.51
N GLU A 98 34.04 -20.53 -10.45
CA GLU A 98 35.49 -20.34 -10.49
C GLU A 98 36.23 -21.66 -10.78
N ALA A 99 35.79 -22.77 -10.17
CA ALA A 99 36.40 -24.07 -10.38
C ALA A 99 36.20 -24.59 -11.81
N GLU A 100 35.02 -24.39 -12.41
CA GLU A 100 34.75 -24.74 -13.81
C GLU A 100 35.54 -23.85 -14.78
N GLN A 101 35.65 -22.54 -14.52
CA GLN A 101 36.50 -21.63 -15.31
C GLN A 101 37.98 -22.04 -15.26
N GLN A 102 38.44 -22.55 -14.10
CA GLN A 102 39.78 -23.08 -13.91
C GLN A 102 39.96 -24.53 -14.42
N LYS A 103 38.93 -25.14 -15.02
CA LYS A 103 38.93 -26.53 -15.52
C LYS A 103 39.32 -27.56 -14.45
N LYS A 104 38.96 -27.33 -13.18
CA LYS A 104 39.18 -28.30 -12.08
C LYS A 104 38.34 -29.57 -12.30
N SER A 105 38.81 -30.71 -11.79
CA SER A 105 38.08 -31.97 -11.88
C SER A 105 36.80 -31.97 -11.03
N THR A 106 35.83 -32.78 -11.44
CA THR A 106 34.55 -32.98 -10.73
C THR A 106 34.75 -33.36 -9.26
N GLU A 107 35.74 -34.20 -8.96
CA GLU A 107 36.08 -34.63 -7.61
C GLU A 107 36.52 -33.46 -6.72
N VAL A 108 37.34 -32.54 -7.26
CA VAL A 108 37.78 -31.34 -6.54
C VAL A 108 36.60 -30.40 -6.26
N ILE A 109 35.63 -30.34 -7.17
CA ILE A 109 34.40 -29.55 -6.97
C ILE A 109 33.55 -30.16 -5.86
N ILE A 110 33.32 -31.48 -5.90
CA ILE A 110 32.53 -32.20 -4.88
C ILE A 110 33.19 -32.05 -3.50
N GLU A 111 34.51 -32.23 -3.40
CA GLU A 111 35.23 -32.08 -2.13
C GLU A 111 35.20 -30.63 -1.62
N GLY A 112 35.40 -29.66 -2.51
CA GLY A 112 35.42 -28.25 -2.14
C GLY A 112 34.06 -27.74 -1.63
N VAL A 113 32.97 -28.34 -2.11
CA VAL A 113 31.60 -28.00 -1.71
C VAL A 113 31.25 -28.50 -0.31
N LYS A 114 31.96 -29.51 0.23
CA LYS A 114 31.77 -29.99 1.61
C LYS A 114 32.04 -28.93 2.68
N LYS A 115 32.64 -27.79 2.31
CA LYS A 115 32.77 -26.60 3.18
C LYS A 115 31.42 -26.04 3.64
N TRP A 116 30.33 -26.32 2.93
CA TRP A 116 28.97 -25.94 3.29
C TRP A 116 28.14 -27.20 3.62
N PRO A 117 28.23 -27.71 4.86
CA PRO A 117 27.62 -29.00 5.23
C PRO A 117 26.08 -28.96 5.20
N ASP A 118 25.48 -27.78 5.30
CA ASP A 118 24.02 -27.60 5.31
C ASP A 118 23.41 -27.60 3.90
N LEU A 119 24.22 -27.63 2.84
CA LEU A 119 23.73 -27.63 1.46
C LEU A 119 23.46 -29.05 0.94
N PRO A 120 22.43 -29.23 0.08
CA PRO A 120 22.13 -30.53 -0.50
C PRO A 120 23.29 -31.02 -1.39
N PRO A 121 23.64 -32.33 -1.34
CA PRO A 121 24.78 -32.87 -2.07
C PRO A 121 24.56 -32.82 -3.59
N ILE A 122 25.62 -32.51 -4.34
CA ILE A 122 25.58 -32.52 -5.81
C ILE A 122 25.75 -33.96 -6.32
N SER A 123 24.80 -34.46 -7.11
CA SER A 123 24.98 -35.67 -7.93
C SER A 123 25.36 -35.28 -9.36
N LEU A 124 26.65 -35.18 -9.65
CA LEU A 124 27.15 -34.96 -11.02
C LEU A 124 27.18 -36.31 -11.74
N THR A 125 26.09 -36.64 -12.44
CA THR A 125 26.08 -37.81 -13.33
C THR A 125 26.99 -37.52 -14.53
N GLN A 126 28.11 -38.24 -14.63
CA GLN A 126 28.91 -38.25 -15.85
C GLN A 126 28.02 -38.77 -16.99
N LYS A 127 27.76 -37.95 -18.02
CA LYS A 127 27.33 -38.49 -19.31
C LYS A 127 28.46 -39.40 -19.79
N LYS A 128 28.26 -40.72 -19.71
CA LYS A 128 29.05 -41.68 -20.47
C LYS A 128 29.03 -41.24 -21.94
N LYS A 129 30.20 -40.92 -22.48
CA LYS A 129 30.45 -40.94 -23.92
C LYS A 129 30.50 -42.41 -24.33
N ASP A 130 29.34 -43.02 -24.54
CA ASP A 130 29.24 -44.30 -25.24
C ASP A 130 28.53 -44.03 -26.57
N GLU A 131 29.32 -44.11 -27.64
CA GLU A 131 29.00 -44.46 -29.04
C GLU A 131 27.70 -43.91 -29.69
N GLU A 132 27.82 -42.84 -30.48
CA GLU A 132 27.02 -42.66 -31.70
C GLU A 132 27.92 -42.10 -32.83
N GLU A 133 28.76 -42.99 -33.36
CA GLU A 133 29.22 -42.88 -34.75
C GLU A 133 28.09 -43.37 -35.67
N LYS A 134 27.74 -42.55 -36.67
CA LYS A 134 26.87 -42.81 -37.84
C LYS A 134 25.35 -42.74 -37.66
N LYS A 135 24.79 -41.52 -37.83
CA LYS A 135 23.61 -41.26 -38.71
C LYS A 135 23.84 -39.91 -39.42
N SER A 136 24.23 -39.97 -40.69
CA SER A 136 23.38 -39.73 -41.87
C SER A 136 23.37 -38.26 -42.29
N SER A 137 24.20 -37.96 -43.30
CA SER A 137 24.41 -36.69 -44.00
C SER A 137 23.18 -36.11 -44.73
N LEU A 138 21.98 -36.66 -44.51
CA LEU A 138 20.73 -36.25 -45.15
C LEU A 138 19.87 -35.29 -44.31
N GLU A 139 20.03 -35.23 -42.98
CA GLU A 139 19.29 -34.27 -42.12
C GLU A 139 19.84 -32.84 -42.19
N SER A 140 21.13 -32.68 -42.53
CA SER A 140 21.79 -31.38 -42.70
C SER A 140 21.24 -30.55 -43.87
N ILE A 141 20.63 -31.22 -44.86
CA ILE A 141 20.09 -30.55 -46.06
C ILE A 141 18.65 -30.04 -45.79
N LEU A 142 17.89 -30.69 -44.91
CA LEU A 142 16.50 -30.31 -44.61
C LEU A 142 16.37 -29.11 -43.64
N SER A 143 17.43 -28.77 -42.91
CA SER A 143 17.42 -27.63 -41.96
C SER A 143 17.74 -26.27 -42.57
N MET A 144 18.00 -26.17 -43.88
CA MET A 144 18.29 -24.89 -44.55
C MET A 144 17.04 -24.12 -45.03
N VAL A 145 15.83 -24.64 -44.82
CA VAL A 145 14.58 -24.05 -45.37
C VAL A 145 13.59 -23.60 -44.28
N ALA A 146 14.06 -23.28 -43.07
CA ALA A 146 13.22 -22.66 -42.05
C ALA A 146 13.58 -21.16 -41.88
N LEU A 147 12.58 -20.29 -42.05
CA LEU A 147 12.63 -18.84 -41.84
C LEU A 147 12.90 -18.50 -40.35
N PRO A 148 13.44 -17.30 -40.04
CA PRO A 148 13.88 -16.98 -38.69
C PRO A 148 12.70 -16.61 -37.78
N GLU A 149 12.48 -17.39 -36.74
CA GLU A 149 11.75 -16.95 -35.53
C GLU A 149 12.74 -16.56 -34.43
N GLU A 150 12.24 -15.63 -33.62
CA GLU A 150 12.89 -14.72 -32.67
C GLU A 150 13.88 -15.33 -31.66
N ASP A 151 15.01 -14.62 -31.50
CA ASP A 151 15.95 -14.58 -30.36
C ASP A 151 16.06 -15.80 -29.44
N SER A 152 16.64 -16.87 -29.97
CA SER A 152 17.36 -17.86 -29.19
C SER A 152 18.76 -17.34 -28.79
N SER A 153 18.90 -16.75 -27.60
CA SER A 153 20.21 -16.50 -26.99
C SER A 153 20.35 -17.09 -25.58
N VAL A 154 20.13 -18.41 -25.46
CA VAL A 154 20.76 -19.24 -24.43
C VAL A 154 21.29 -20.52 -25.07
N LYS A 155 22.39 -20.40 -25.80
CA LYS A 155 23.19 -21.56 -26.22
C LYS A 155 24.18 -21.90 -25.11
N GLY A 156 24.00 -23.09 -24.50
CA GLY A 156 25.04 -23.80 -23.77
C GLY A 156 24.94 -23.79 -22.24
N ALA A 157 23.93 -24.45 -21.67
CA ALA A 157 23.99 -24.86 -20.26
C ALA A 157 24.69 -26.23 -20.17
N THR A 158 25.99 -26.22 -19.90
CA THR A 158 26.72 -27.42 -19.46
C THR A 158 26.16 -27.89 -18.12
N ALA A 159 25.78 -29.16 -18.05
CA ALA A 159 25.40 -29.84 -16.81
C ALA A 159 26.62 -30.04 -15.90
N GLY A 160 27.02 -28.97 -15.20
CA GLY A 160 28.04 -28.92 -14.15
C GLY A 160 27.47 -28.38 -12.83
N GLY A 161 28.24 -28.47 -11.74
CA GLY A 161 27.82 -28.10 -10.37
C GLY A 161 27.42 -26.62 -10.22
N THR A 162 27.88 -25.76 -11.14
CA THR A 162 27.47 -24.35 -11.27
C THR A 162 25.99 -24.17 -11.50
N GLY A 163 25.40 -25.02 -12.34
CA GLY A 163 23.98 -24.99 -12.66
C GLY A 163 23.14 -25.33 -11.44
N PHE A 164 23.59 -26.26 -10.58
CA PHE A 164 22.79 -26.78 -9.49
C PHE A 164 22.51 -25.74 -8.39
N TYR A 165 23.54 -25.20 -7.72
CA TYR A 165 23.31 -24.26 -6.62
C TYR A 165 22.73 -22.93 -7.08
N GLY A 166 23.11 -22.45 -8.27
CA GLY A 166 22.50 -21.27 -8.88
C GLY A 166 21.04 -21.51 -9.29
N ALA A 167 20.67 -22.71 -9.76
CA ALA A 167 19.28 -23.05 -10.02
C ALA A 167 18.48 -23.22 -8.72
N LEU A 168 19.05 -23.84 -7.69
CA LEU A 168 18.41 -24.00 -6.39
C LEU A 168 18.14 -22.66 -5.71
N ALA A 169 19.12 -21.75 -5.69
CA ALA A 169 18.93 -20.39 -5.18
C ALA A 169 17.84 -19.63 -5.94
N ARG A 170 17.81 -19.72 -7.28
CA ARG A 170 16.73 -19.13 -8.10
C ARG A 170 15.38 -19.76 -7.82
N LYS A 171 15.32 -21.08 -7.61
CA LYS A 171 14.09 -21.79 -7.26
C LYS A 171 13.54 -21.34 -5.91
N ILE A 172 14.41 -21.18 -4.91
CA ILE A 172 14.00 -20.68 -3.59
C ILE A 172 13.56 -19.21 -3.68
N LEU A 173 14.27 -18.36 -4.44
CA LEU A 173 13.82 -17.00 -4.70
C LEU A 173 12.45 -16.98 -5.39
N ASP A 174 12.21 -17.84 -6.39
CA ASP A 174 10.90 -17.98 -7.03
C ASP A 174 9.83 -18.33 -5.99
N SER A 175 10.08 -19.32 -5.12
CA SER A 175 9.17 -19.66 -4.01
C SER A 175 8.89 -18.48 -3.10
N ILE A 176 9.91 -17.68 -2.74
CA ILE A 176 9.75 -16.46 -1.91
C ILE A 176 8.86 -15.43 -2.61
N TYR A 177 9.17 -15.09 -3.87
CA TYR A 177 8.46 -14.02 -4.59
C TYR A 177 7.06 -14.43 -5.09
N THR A 178 6.75 -15.73 -5.13
CA THR A 178 5.38 -16.22 -5.39
C THR A 178 4.55 -16.42 -4.11
N ASP A 179 5.18 -16.39 -2.93
CA ASP A 179 4.45 -16.60 -1.67
C ASP A 179 3.56 -15.39 -1.35
N PRO A 180 2.24 -15.59 -1.12
CA PRO A 180 1.31 -14.50 -0.90
C PRO A 180 1.57 -13.71 0.39
N ILE A 181 2.12 -14.36 1.43
CA ILE A 181 2.43 -13.69 2.71
C ILE A 181 3.65 -12.79 2.52
N PHE A 182 4.70 -13.28 1.85
CA PHE A 182 5.85 -12.45 1.49
C PHE A 182 5.44 -11.26 0.64
N ARG A 183 4.64 -11.47 -0.41
CA ARG A 183 4.16 -10.39 -1.29
C ARG A 183 3.32 -9.36 -0.54
N SER A 184 2.43 -9.80 0.36
CA SER A 184 1.64 -8.89 1.20
C SER A 184 2.50 -8.06 2.14
N LEU A 185 3.54 -8.66 2.73
CA LEU A 185 4.48 -7.97 3.60
C LEU A 185 5.31 -6.96 2.79
N GLU A 186 5.86 -7.37 1.64
CA GLU A 186 6.62 -6.48 0.77
C GLU A 186 5.77 -5.31 0.26
N SER A 187 4.55 -5.57 -0.25
CA SER A 187 3.67 -4.53 -0.78
C SER A 187 3.30 -3.49 0.27
N CYS A 188 3.06 -3.93 1.51
CA CYS A 188 2.78 -3.06 2.65
C CYS A 188 3.95 -2.11 2.94
N TRP A 189 5.17 -2.63 3.07
CA TRP A 189 6.36 -1.81 3.32
C TRP A 189 6.75 -0.93 2.14
N GLN A 190 6.54 -1.39 0.90
CA GLN A 190 6.69 -0.57 -0.29
C GLN A 190 5.65 0.56 -0.35
N GLY A 191 4.41 0.29 0.05
CA GLY A 191 3.34 1.28 0.17
C GLY A 191 3.65 2.36 1.20
N LEU A 192 4.12 1.95 2.38
CA LEU A 192 4.58 2.87 3.41
C LEU A 192 5.75 3.74 2.93
N ARG A 193 6.74 3.15 2.26
CA ARG A 193 7.88 3.89 1.68
C ARG A 193 7.44 4.86 0.58
N TYR A 194 6.49 4.45 -0.26
CA TYR A 194 5.95 5.32 -1.30
C TYR A 194 5.23 6.52 -0.68
N LEU A 195 4.30 6.28 0.25
CA LEU A 195 3.59 7.33 0.98
C LEU A 195 4.55 8.25 1.75
N GLY A 196 5.56 7.68 2.42
CA GLY A 196 6.52 8.41 3.23
C GLY A 196 7.22 9.53 2.47
N ARG A 197 7.57 9.30 1.20
CA ARG A 197 8.16 10.34 0.33
C ARG A 197 7.23 11.54 0.13
N HIS A 198 5.98 11.28 -0.27
CA HIS A 198 5.00 12.34 -0.49
C HIS A 198 4.66 13.09 0.80
N LEU A 199 4.61 12.37 1.93
CA LEU A 199 4.29 12.96 3.22
C LEU A 199 5.44 13.78 3.80
N ALA A 200 6.70 13.35 3.60
CA ALA A 200 7.89 14.11 3.99
C ALA A 200 7.92 15.49 3.33
N GLU A 201 7.67 15.53 2.01
CA GLU A 201 7.61 16.79 1.25
C GLU A 201 6.46 17.71 1.70
N ALA A 202 5.39 17.13 2.25
CA ALA A 202 4.25 17.84 2.79
C ALA A 202 4.44 18.29 4.26
N GLY A 203 5.53 17.91 4.92
CA GLY A 203 5.73 18.15 6.36
C GLY A 203 4.73 17.41 7.26
N GLY A 204 4.18 16.28 6.79
CA GLY A 204 3.18 15.51 7.52
C GLY A 204 3.79 14.51 8.52
N ARG A 205 2.93 13.95 9.39
CA ARG A 205 3.30 12.93 10.39
C ARG A 205 2.77 11.56 9.99
N LEU A 206 3.58 10.52 10.19
CA LEU A 206 3.20 9.14 9.90
C LEU A 206 3.30 8.30 11.16
N SER A 207 2.25 7.54 11.45
CA SER A 207 2.28 6.49 12.46
C SER A 207 1.73 5.20 11.86
N ILE A 208 2.24 4.07 12.34
CA ILE A 208 1.83 2.75 11.88
C ILE A 208 1.36 1.87 13.02
N LEU A 209 0.45 0.96 12.69
CA LEU A 209 -0.08 -0.02 13.62
C LEU A 209 -0.19 -1.40 12.94
N PRO A 210 0.67 -2.37 13.31
CA PRO A 210 0.59 -3.73 12.76
C PRO A 210 -0.75 -4.42 13.02
N ILE A 211 -1.42 -4.86 11.96
CA ILE A 211 -2.70 -5.57 12.03
C ILE A 211 -2.74 -6.80 11.11
N SER A 212 -3.77 -7.61 11.33
CA SER A 212 -4.19 -8.75 10.54
C SER A 212 -5.72 -8.74 10.48
N HIS A 213 -6.31 -9.54 9.59
CA HIS A 213 -7.77 -9.74 9.53
C HIS A 213 -8.42 -10.21 10.84
N ASN A 214 -7.66 -10.76 11.79
CA ASN A 214 -8.18 -11.35 13.01
C ASN A 214 -8.03 -10.48 14.26
N ASN A 215 -7.22 -9.41 14.22
CA ASN A 215 -6.89 -8.64 15.43
C ASN A 215 -7.21 -7.14 15.33
N ILE A 216 -7.71 -6.66 14.20
CA ILE A 216 -7.91 -5.22 13.97
C ILE A 216 -8.77 -4.56 15.05
N GLU A 217 -9.89 -5.19 15.42
CA GLU A 217 -10.81 -4.69 16.45
C GLU A 217 -10.12 -4.57 17.80
N LYS A 218 -9.47 -5.67 18.24
CA LYS A 218 -8.71 -5.70 19.48
C LYS A 218 -7.61 -4.63 19.51
N VAL A 219 -6.87 -4.46 18.42
CA VAL A 219 -5.76 -3.51 18.34
C VAL A 219 -6.26 -2.07 18.36
N LEU A 220 -7.38 -1.77 17.69
CA LEU A 220 -8.02 -0.45 17.76
C LEU A 220 -8.52 -0.14 19.17
N ASP A 221 -9.14 -1.11 19.85
CA ASP A 221 -9.58 -0.95 21.24
C ASP A 221 -8.41 -0.70 22.19
N GLU A 222 -7.30 -1.44 22.04
CA GLU A 222 -6.10 -1.28 22.86
C GLU A 222 -5.38 0.06 22.63
N GLN A 223 -5.53 0.69 21.47
CA GLN A 223 -4.88 1.95 21.12
C GLN A 223 -5.84 3.15 21.14
N ARG A 224 -7.09 2.93 21.55
CA ARG A 224 -8.18 3.92 21.53
C ARG A 224 -7.81 5.20 22.26
N GLU A 225 -7.30 5.09 23.49
CA GLU A 225 -6.94 6.25 24.32
C GLU A 225 -5.84 7.09 23.66
N GLU A 226 -4.80 6.44 23.10
CA GLU A 226 -3.70 7.14 22.44
C GLU A 226 -4.15 7.85 21.16
N ILE A 227 -5.05 7.23 20.39
CA ILE A 227 -5.64 7.83 19.18
C ILE A 227 -6.55 9.01 19.54
N ILE A 228 -7.31 8.96 20.64
CA ILE A 228 -8.16 10.09 21.09
C ILE A 228 -7.30 11.30 21.48
N LEU A 229 -6.16 11.07 22.12
CA LEU A 229 -5.27 12.14 22.59
C LEU A 229 -4.59 12.89 21.44
N ASP A 230 -4.30 12.21 20.33
CA ASP A 230 -3.68 12.81 19.14
C ASP A 230 -4.27 12.21 17.85
N PRO A 231 -5.51 12.60 17.49
CA PRO A 231 -6.23 11.97 16.39
C PRO A 231 -5.53 12.24 15.04
N PRO A 232 -5.37 11.21 14.20
CA PRO A 232 -4.82 11.38 12.87
C PRO A 232 -5.79 12.14 11.97
N SER A 233 -5.30 12.80 10.92
CA SER A 233 -6.16 13.44 9.91
C SER A 233 -6.91 12.42 9.04
N VAL A 234 -6.35 11.21 8.88
CA VAL A 234 -6.95 10.09 8.16
C VAL A 234 -6.36 8.76 8.67
N ILE A 235 -7.20 7.73 8.72
CA ILE A 235 -6.77 6.36 9.02
C ILE A 235 -6.76 5.55 7.73
N LEU A 236 -5.65 4.87 7.43
CA LEU A 236 -5.55 3.94 6.29
C LEU A 236 -5.61 2.51 6.81
N VAL A 237 -6.35 1.65 6.12
CA VAL A 237 -6.44 0.21 6.43
C VAL A 237 -6.09 -0.58 5.17
N ASP A 238 -4.87 -1.10 5.14
CA ASP A 238 -4.38 -1.98 4.07
C ASP A 238 -4.75 -3.44 4.37
N GLN A 239 -6.02 -3.77 4.16
CA GLN A 239 -6.56 -5.13 4.20
C GLN A 239 -7.55 -5.31 3.05
N PRO A 240 -7.43 -6.36 2.24
CA PRO A 240 -8.36 -6.62 1.15
C PRO A 240 -9.76 -6.91 1.70
N LEU A 241 -10.75 -6.18 1.20
CA LEU A 241 -12.15 -6.39 1.57
C LEU A 241 -12.98 -6.90 0.39
N SER A 242 -13.92 -7.79 0.69
CA SER A 242 -14.85 -8.36 -0.29
C SER A 242 -16.31 -8.08 0.10
N SER A 243 -17.27 -8.65 -0.63
CA SER A 243 -18.70 -8.59 -0.27
C SER A 243 -19.09 -9.61 0.79
N SER A 244 -18.13 -10.33 1.37
CA SER A 244 -18.41 -11.30 2.43
C SER A 244 -19.01 -10.62 3.65
N GLU A 245 -19.83 -11.34 4.40
CA GLU A 245 -20.43 -10.85 5.65
C GLU A 245 -19.36 -10.30 6.61
N ARG A 246 -18.27 -11.05 6.77
CA ARG A 246 -17.14 -10.68 7.62
C ARG A 246 -16.49 -9.37 7.18
N SER A 247 -16.27 -9.20 5.87
CA SER A 247 -15.68 -7.97 5.32
C SER A 247 -16.60 -6.76 5.53
N VAL A 248 -17.91 -6.90 5.30
CA VAL A 248 -18.86 -5.79 5.51
C VAL A 248 -19.03 -5.46 7.00
N GLN A 249 -18.97 -6.46 7.87
CA GLN A 249 -18.94 -6.23 9.33
C GLN A 249 -17.68 -5.43 9.72
N MET A 250 -16.52 -5.79 9.18
CA MET A 250 -15.28 -5.05 9.42
C MET A 250 -15.35 -3.62 8.87
N MET A 251 -15.93 -3.40 7.68
CA MET A 251 -16.22 -2.04 7.17
C MET A 251 -17.08 -1.24 8.14
N THR A 252 -18.12 -1.86 8.71
CA THR A 252 -19.04 -1.20 9.64
C THR A 252 -18.34 -0.85 10.95
N GLN A 253 -17.51 -1.74 11.49
CA GLN A 253 -16.70 -1.48 12.69
C GLN A 253 -15.70 -0.34 12.46
N LEU A 254 -14.99 -0.36 11.33
CA LEU A 254 -14.06 0.71 10.95
C LEU A 254 -14.79 2.06 10.78
N ALA A 255 -15.95 2.06 10.13
CA ALA A 255 -16.76 3.26 9.97
C ALA A 255 -17.26 3.81 11.32
N SER A 256 -17.66 2.94 12.23
CA SER A 256 -18.04 3.31 13.61
C SER A 256 -16.86 3.91 14.37
N PHE A 257 -15.67 3.31 14.25
CA PHE A 257 -14.46 3.85 14.87
C PHE A 257 -14.09 5.22 14.29
N GLY A 258 -14.17 5.39 12.97
CA GLY A 258 -13.94 6.66 12.30
C GLY A 258 -14.90 7.76 12.77
N GLN A 259 -16.19 7.44 12.92
CA GLN A 259 -17.18 8.36 13.46
C GLN A 259 -16.85 8.80 14.89
N GLU A 260 -16.48 7.84 15.75
CA GLU A 260 -16.14 8.13 17.15
C GLU A 260 -14.92 9.04 17.26
N MET A 261 -13.88 8.79 16.46
CA MET A 261 -12.65 9.58 16.47
C MET A 261 -12.78 10.92 15.72
N LEU A 262 -13.89 11.13 15.01
CA LEU A 262 -14.03 12.17 14.00
C LEU A 262 -12.86 12.13 12.99
N VAL A 263 -12.59 10.95 12.43
CA VAL A 263 -11.54 10.72 11.44
C VAL A 263 -12.06 9.84 10.29
N PRO A 264 -11.91 10.23 9.02
CA PRO A 264 -12.26 9.35 7.92
C PRO A 264 -11.32 8.15 7.86
N VAL A 265 -11.90 6.97 7.64
CA VAL A 265 -11.17 5.71 7.46
C VAL A 265 -11.16 5.34 5.98
N LEU A 266 -9.97 5.13 5.42
CA LEU A 266 -9.77 4.66 4.06
C LEU A 266 -9.37 3.21 4.06
N THR A 267 -10.08 2.39 3.29
CA THR A 267 -9.74 0.99 3.06
C THR A 267 -9.85 0.66 1.56
N TRP A 268 -9.57 -0.58 1.18
CA TRP A 268 -9.64 -0.98 -0.21
C TRP A 268 -10.41 -2.29 -0.44
N LEU A 269 -11.02 -2.36 -1.61
CA LEU A 269 -11.79 -3.51 -2.08
C LEU A 269 -10.95 -4.33 -3.05
N ASP A 270 -11.02 -5.65 -2.89
CA ASP A 270 -10.52 -6.60 -3.87
C ASP A 270 -11.58 -6.89 -4.95
N ALA A 271 -11.17 -7.46 -6.08
CA ALA A 271 -12.08 -7.83 -7.18
C ALA A 271 -13.20 -8.78 -6.69
N SER A 272 -12.91 -9.61 -5.70
CA SER A 272 -13.89 -10.48 -5.04
C SER A 272 -15.06 -9.73 -4.39
N PHE A 273 -14.96 -8.42 -4.14
CA PHE A 273 -16.12 -7.59 -3.76
C PHE A 273 -17.22 -7.66 -4.80
N PHE A 274 -16.89 -7.54 -6.09
CA PHE A 274 -17.88 -7.64 -7.15
C PHE A 274 -18.22 -9.10 -7.54
N GLN A 275 -17.72 -10.08 -6.78
CA GLN A 275 -17.85 -11.52 -7.04
C GLN A 275 -17.23 -11.94 -8.38
N ILE A 276 -16.09 -11.33 -8.70
CA ILE A 276 -15.27 -11.65 -9.87
C ILE A 276 -13.87 -12.07 -9.41
N GLU A 277 -13.19 -12.92 -10.19
CA GLU A 277 -11.88 -13.48 -9.83
C GLU A 277 -10.76 -12.45 -9.87
N ASN A 278 -10.85 -11.50 -10.81
CA ASN A 278 -9.87 -10.43 -10.98
C ASN A 278 -10.54 -9.23 -11.66
N TRP A 279 -9.90 -8.06 -11.60
CA TRP A 279 -10.45 -6.81 -12.11
C TRP A 279 -10.65 -6.76 -13.64
N LYS A 280 -10.01 -7.64 -14.42
CA LYS A 280 -10.21 -7.71 -15.88
C LYS A 280 -11.62 -8.21 -16.21
N ASN A 281 -12.24 -8.95 -15.31
CA ASN A 281 -13.59 -9.46 -15.46
C ASN A 281 -14.67 -8.42 -15.12
N LEU A 282 -14.31 -7.20 -14.67
CA LEU A 282 -15.30 -6.17 -14.32
C LEU A 282 -16.20 -5.80 -15.51
N ASP A 283 -15.65 -5.81 -16.72
CA ASP A 283 -16.42 -5.49 -17.94
C ASP A 283 -17.46 -6.55 -18.31
N SER A 284 -17.35 -7.77 -17.76
CA SER A 284 -18.37 -8.82 -17.93
C SER A 284 -19.64 -8.54 -17.12
N LEU A 285 -19.55 -7.69 -16.10
CA LEU A 285 -20.70 -7.32 -15.29
C LEU A 285 -21.56 -6.30 -16.03
N SER A 286 -22.88 -6.41 -15.84
CA SER A 286 -23.82 -5.36 -16.25
C SER A 286 -23.53 -4.05 -15.50
N PHE A 287 -24.40 -3.06 -15.66
CA PHE A 287 -24.33 -1.79 -14.95
C PHE A 287 -24.13 -2.00 -13.43
N LEU A 288 -23.01 -1.50 -12.88
CA LEU A 288 -22.55 -1.87 -11.53
C LEU A 288 -23.53 -1.47 -10.41
N PRO A 289 -24.16 -0.28 -10.44
CA PRO A 289 -25.15 0.05 -9.41
C PRO A 289 -26.30 -0.95 -9.31
N HIS A 290 -26.80 -1.47 -10.44
CA HIS A 290 -27.82 -2.54 -10.45
C HIS A 290 -27.25 -3.88 -9.99
N HIS A 291 -25.98 -4.19 -10.29
CA HIS A 291 -25.34 -5.40 -9.78
C HIS A 291 -25.30 -5.42 -8.25
N LEU A 292 -25.10 -4.26 -7.61
CA LEU A 292 -25.14 -4.11 -6.14
C LEU A 292 -26.55 -4.15 -5.53
N GLU A 293 -27.61 -4.30 -6.32
CA GLU A 293 -28.98 -4.52 -5.82
C GLU A 293 -29.27 -6.00 -5.53
N LYS A 294 -28.37 -6.92 -5.93
CA LYS A 294 -28.50 -8.36 -5.62
C LYS A 294 -28.48 -8.59 -4.10
N ALA A 295 -29.19 -9.63 -3.66
CA ALA A 295 -29.31 -9.99 -2.25
C ALA A 295 -27.96 -10.20 -1.52
N SER A 296 -26.92 -10.65 -2.24
CA SER A 296 -25.58 -10.81 -1.69
C SER A 296 -24.92 -9.51 -1.23
N PHE A 297 -25.39 -8.36 -1.70
CA PHE A 297 -24.91 -7.02 -1.33
C PHE A 297 -25.82 -6.32 -0.31
N ALA A 298 -26.86 -6.98 0.19
CA ALA A 298 -27.85 -6.36 1.09
C ALA A 298 -27.20 -5.73 2.34
N ARG A 299 -26.18 -6.37 2.92
CA ARG A 299 -25.44 -5.81 4.07
C ARG A 299 -24.62 -4.57 3.69
N TYR A 300 -23.97 -4.60 2.54
CA TYR A 300 -23.22 -3.45 2.04
C TYR A 300 -24.16 -2.26 1.78
N LYS A 301 -25.33 -2.51 1.19
CA LYS A 301 -26.39 -1.50 1.05
C LYS A 301 -26.90 -0.99 2.39
N GLY A 302 -27.03 -1.87 3.39
CA GLY A 302 -27.33 -1.49 4.77
C GLY A 302 -26.30 -0.50 5.33
N LEU A 303 -25.01 -0.79 5.17
CA LEU A 303 -23.93 0.13 5.53
C LEU A 303 -24.06 1.43 4.74
N GLN A 304 -24.23 1.37 3.42
CA GLN A 304 -24.33 2.53 2.52
C GLN A 304 -25.44 3.51 2.93
N ASN A 305 -26.55 3.00 3.45
CA ASN A 305 -27.69 3.81 3.89
C ASN A 305 -27.59 4.28 5.35
N SER A 306 -26.54 3.89 6.08
CA SER A 306 -26.31 4.31 7.46
C SER A 306 -25.45 5.58 7.52
N ASP A 307 -25.57 6.35 8.61
CA ASP A 307 -24.72 7.53 8.84
C ASP A 307 -23.22 7.18 8.94
N LEU A 308 -22.91 5.93 9.30
CA LEU A 308 -21.53 5.42 9.35
C LEU A 308 -20.85 5.47 7.98
N SER A 309 -21.60 5.33 6.88
CA SER A 309 -21.02 5.31 5.52
C SER A 309 -20.30 6.60 5.13
N ARG A 310 -20.55 7.71 5.85
CA ARG A 310 -19.84 8.98 5.68
C ARG A 310 -18.42 8.95 6.24
N TRP A 311 -18.09 7.96 7.07
CA TRP A 311 -16.82 7.85 7.77
C TRP A 311 -15.89 6.80 7.16
N ILE A 312 -16.33 6.10 6.12
CA ILE A 312 -15.53 5.10 5.42
C ILE A 312 -15.45 5.38 3.92
N GLY A 313 -14.21 5.55 3.43
CA GLY A 313 -13.88 5.61 2.01
C GLY A 313 -13.35 4.27 1.53
N LEU A 314 -13.90 3.79 0.42
CA LEU A 314 -13.52 2.52 -0.20
C LEU A 314 -12.77 2.81 -1.49
N SER A 315 -11.56 2.30 -1.62
CA SER A 315 -10.74 2.46 -2.83
C SER A 315 -10.53 1.14 -3.56
N CYS A 316 -10.24 1.17 -4.85
CA CYS A 316 -9.85 -0.02 -5.61
C CYS A 316 -8.86 0.31 -6.74
N ASN A 317 -8.46 -0.74 -7.45
CA ASN A 317 -7.44 -0.77 -8.49
C ASN A 317 -6.03 -0.52 -7.94
N ARG A 318 -5.25 -1.58 -7.84
CA ARG A 318 -3.89 -1.53 -7.30
C ARG A 318 -2.94 -0.87 -8.30
N PHE A 319 -1.79 -0.40 -7.81
CA PHE A 319 -0.77 0.27 -8.61
C PHE A 319 0.63 -0.24 -8.29
N GLY A 320 1.59 -0.06 -9.20
CA GLY A 320 2.96 -0.54 -9.00
C GLY A 320 4.01 0.56 -8.90
N THR A 321 5.00 0.34 -8.03
CA THR A 321 6.09 1.31 -7.76
C THR A 321 7.48 0.76 -8.08
N ARG A 322 7.60 -0.53 -8.39
CA ARG A 322 8.83 -1.15 -8.89
C ARG A 322 8.51 -2.11 -10.03
N PHE A 323 9.40 -2.20 -11.00
CA PHE A 323 9.31 -3.26 -12.01
C PHE A 323 9.56 -4.63 -11.34
N PRO A 324 8.94 -5.71 -11.85
CA PRO A 324 9.32 -7.06 -11.48
C PRO A 324 10.83 -7.27 -11.68
N TYR A 325 11.47 -8.06 -10.83
CA TYR A 325 12.89 -8.37 -11.05
C TYR A 325 13.10 -9.02 -12.43
N GLY A 326 14.07 -8.52 -13.20
CA GLY A 326 14.20 -8.85 -14.61
C GLY A 326 15.19 -7.92 -15.33
N PRO A 327 15.11 -7.76 -16.66
CA PRO A 327 16.03 -6.91 -17.42
C PRO A 327 16.01 -5.43 -17.00
N GLU A 328 14.86 -4.92 -16.55
CA GLU A 328 14.57 -3.53 -16.18
C GLU A 328 14.86 -3.27 -14.68
N ASN A 329 14.80 -4.32 -13.87
CA ASN A 329 15.14 -4.31 -12.45
C ASN A 329 16.04 -5.52 -12.12
N ARG A 330 17.33 -5.41 -12.42
CA ARG A 330 18.28 -6.53 -12.36
C ARG A 330 18.78 -6.77 -10.94
N SER A 331 18.69 -8.03 -10.48
CA SER A 331 19.52 -8.52 -9.36
C SER A 331 20.97 -8.62 -9.81
N ARG A 332 21.89 -8.13 -8.98
CA ARG A 332 23.33 -8.05 -9.30
C ARG A 332 24.08 -9.31 -8.93
N LEU A 333 23.66 -10.01 -7.88
CA LEU A 333 24.39 -11.17 -7.35
C LEU A 333 24.05 -12.46 -8.08
N LEU A 334 22.81 -12.62 -8.53
CA LEU A 334 22.32 -13.81 -9.22
C LEU A 334 21.18 -13.40 -10.17
N PRO A 335 21.25 -13.73 -11.48
CA PRO A 335 20.16 -13.42 -12.39
C PRO A 335 18.84 -14.05 -11.92
N PHE A 336 17.84 -13.21 -11.66
CA PHE A 336 16.52 -13.62 -11.19
C PHE A 336 15.44 -12.90 -11.98
N ARG A 337 14.36 -13.61 -12.32
CA ARG A 337 13.18 -13.08 -13.00
C ARG A 337 11.96 -13.36 -12.14
N GLU A 338 11.32 -12.30 -11.67
CA GLU A 338 10.05 -12.36 -10.96
C GLU A 338 8.91 -12.52 -11.98
N LYS A 339 7.94 -13.38 -11.67
CA LYS A 339 6.84 -13.71 -12.59
C LYS A 339 5.74 -12.65 -12.61
N GLU A 340 5.46 -12.04 -11.47
CA GLU A 340 4.31 -11.17 -11.26
C GLU A 340 4.72 -9.84 -10.66
N MET A 341 4.05 -8.78 -11.10
CA MET A 341 4.23 -7.43 -10.57
C MET A 341 3.73 -7.32 -9.13
N LEU A 342 4.53 -6.68 -8.27
CA LEU A 342 4.12 -6.36 -6.91
C LEU A 342 3.16 -5.16 -6.93
N TRP A 343 1.90 -5.46 -6.66
CA TRP A 343 0.81 -4.49 -6.62
C TRP A 343 0.62 -3.93 -5.21
N LEU A 344 0.68 -2.60 -5.07
CA LEU A 344 0.34 -1.89 -3.84
C LEU A 344 -1.16 -1.62 -3.80
N SER A 345 -1.77 -1.70 -2.62
CA SER A 345 -3.17 -1.36 -2.45
C SER A 345 -3.45 0.11 -2.75
N SER A 346 -4.64 0.38 -3.26
CA SER A 346 -5.05 1.72 -3.70
C SER A 346 -5.05 2.75 -2.57
N VAL A 347 -5.21 2.34 -1.31
CA VAL A 347 -5.18 3.25 -0.14
C VAL A 347 -3.88 4.04 -0.06
N TRP A 348 -2.73 3.43 -0.37
CA TRP A 348 -1.45 4.11 -0.37
C TRP A 348 -1.38 5.21 -1.44
N GLY A 349 -1.97 4.95 -2.62
CA GLY A 349 -2.05 5.92 -3.71
C GLY A 349 -2.98 7.09 -3.38
N VAL A 350 -4.17 6.81 -2.82
CA VAL A 350 -5.10 7.86 -2.37
C VAL A 350 -4.43 8.76 -1.32
N ALA A 351 -3.77 8.16 -0.32
CA ALA A 351 -3.06 8.90 0.72
C ALA A 351 -1.88 9.73 0.17
N ALA A 352 -1.13 9.21 -0.81
CA ALA A 352 -0.06 9.95 -1.47
C ALA A 352 -0.59 11.16 -2.25
N LEU A 353 -1.78 11.04 -2.87
CA LEU A 353 -2.47 12.18 -3.48
C LEU A 353 -2.91 13.21 -2.42
N MET A 354 -3.44 12.77 -1.27
CA MET A 354 -3.77 13.68 -0.17
C MET A 354 -2.54 14.45 0.34
N ALA A 355 -1.42 13.75 0.58
CA ALA A 355 -0.16 14.37 1.00
C ALA A 355 0.35 15.36 -0.05
N SER A 356 0.28 15.01 -1.32
CA SER A 356 0.65 15.90 -2.42
C SER A 356 -0.25 17.15 -2.52
N ARG A 357 -1.54 17.04 -2.17
CA ARG A 357 -2.43 18.22 -2.04
C ARG A 357 -2.06 19.10 -0.87
N VAL A 358 -1.68 18.51 0.27
CA VAL A 358 -1.16 19.28 1.42
C VAL A 358 0.09 20.04 1.02
N ARG A 359 1.04 19.39 0.33
CA ARG A 359 2.24 20.06 -0.19
C ARG A 359 1.91 21.24 -1.12
N GLN A 360 0.93 21.08 -2.00
CA GLN A 360 0.56 22.12 -2.98
C GLN A 360 -0.29 23.25 -2.40
N THR A 361 -1.16 22.94 -1.43
CA THR A 361 -2.25 23.84 -1.01
C THR A 361 -2.37 24.07 0.49
N GLY A 362 -1.70 23.28 1.31
CA GLY A 362 -1.93 23.23 2.75
C GLY A 362 -3.07 22.31 3.18
N TRP A 363 -3.92 21.88 2.24
CA TRP A 363 -5.14 21.15 2.53
C TRP A 363 -5.14 19.77 1.87
N PRO A 364 -5.62 18.73 2.57
CA PRO A 364 -5.66 17.35 2.05
C PRO A 364 -6.89 17.10 1.16
N THR A 365 -7.30 18.08 0.37
CA THR A 365 -8.56 18.12 -0.37
C THR A 365 -8.34 18.31 -1.87
N GLY A 366 -9.30 17.89 -2.70
CA GLY A 366 -9.21 18.04 -4.15
C GLY A 366 -8.27 17.05 -4.83
N MET A 367 -8.05 15.89 -4.22
CA MET A 367 -7.20 14.80 -4.71
C MET A 367 -7.72 14.13 -6.00
N ALA A 368 -9.01 14.26 -6.33
CA ALA A 368 -9.60 13.76 -7.58
C ALA A 368 -9.50 14.75 -8.77
N SER A 369 -8.59 15.73 -8.70
CA SER A 369 -8.37 16.73 -9.76
C SER A 369 -7.31 16.26 -10.75
N SER A 370 -7.63 15.28 -11.59
CA SER A 370 -6.66 14.56 -12.48
C SER A 370 -5.74 15.42 -13.35
N ARG A 371 -6.12 16.67 -13.63
CA ARG A 371 -5.28 17.65 -14.37
C ARG A 371 -4.28 18.41 -13.51
N GLN A 372 -4.52 18.49 -12.21
CA GLN A 372 -3.70 19.24 -11.23
C GLN A 372 -2.83 18.30 -10.40
N ILE A 373 -3.26 17.05 -10.23
CA ILE A 373 -2.58 16.09 -9.38
C ILE A 373 -2.69 14.67 -9.95
N CYS A 374 -1.55 14.00 -10.00
CA CYS A 374 -1.42 12.59 -10.25
C CYS A 374 -0.20 12.04 -9.48
N LEU A 375 -0.22 10.74 -9.26
CA LEU A 375 0.95 9.94 -8.94
C LEU A 375 1.81 9.84 -10.19
N GLU A 376 3.12 10.02 -10.06
CA GLU A 376 4.10 10.04 -11.15
C GLU A 376 5.20 8.99 -10.90
N ASP A 377 6.01 8.73 -11.92
CA ASP A 377 7.16 7.80 -11.89
C ASP A 377 6.78 6.37 -11.42
N LEU A 378 5.60 5.89 -11.82
CA LEU A 378 5.13 4.55 -11.48
C LEU A 378 5.77 3.48 -12.37
N ALA A 379 5.93 2.28 -11.82
CA ALA A 379 6.41 1.15 -12.62
C ALA A 379 5.31 0.68 -13.57
N LEU A 380 5.69 0.32 -14.80
CA LEU A 380 4.76 -0.15 -15.82
C LEU A 380 4.77 -1.68 -15.91
N ALA A 381 3.59 -2.29 -15.84
CA ALA A 381 3.39 -3.70 -16.12
C ALA A 381 3.57 -3.99 -17.62
N LEU A 382 4.38 -5.00 -17.94
CA LEU A 382 4.53 -5.53 -19.29
C LEU A 382 3.62 -6.76 -19.45
N GLU A 383 2.49 -6.63 -20.14
CA GLU A 383 1.65 -7.78 -20.52
C GLU A 383 1.78 -8.08 -22.02
N GLY A 384 2.79 -8.86 -22.42
CA GLY A 384 2.93 -9.30 -23.82
C GLY A 384 2.92 -8.15 -24.83
N SER A 385 2.04 -8.21 -25.83
CA SER A 385 1.82 -7.16 -26.84
C SER A 385 0.83 -6.06 -26.41
N VAL A 386 0.40 -6.04 -25.15
CA VAL A 386 -0.60 -5.10 -24.61
C VAL A 386 0.09 -3.82 -24.11
N GLU A 387 -0.65 -2.72 -24.20
CA GLU A 387 -0.25 -1.39 -23.71
C GLU A 387 0.19 -1.45 -22.24
N GLN A 388 1.35 -0.86 -21.95
CA GLN A 388 1.92 -0.74 -20.61
C GLN A 388 1.02 0.08 -19.68
N SER A 389 0.83 -0.39 -18.44
CA SER A 389 0.04 0.31 -17.42
C SER A 389 0.68 0.22 -16.02
N PRO A 390 0.62 1.30 -15.22
CA PRO A 390 1.05 1.27 -13.82
C PRO A 390 -0.03 0.75 -12.88
N LEU A 391 -1.20 0.38 -13.41
CA LEU A 391 -2.37 -0.11 -12.68
C LEU A 391 -2.66 -1.56 -13.03
N GLU A 392 -3.32 -2.26 -12.11
CA GLU A 392 -3.70 -3.65 -12.32
C GLU A 392 -4.63 -3.81 -13.54
N VAL A 393 -5.55 -2.86 -13.74
CA VAL A 393 -6.41 -2.78 -14.93
C VAL A 393 -6.61 -1.32 -15.37
N GLN A 394 -6.67 -1.10 -16.68
CA GLN A 394 -7.13 0.16 -17.26
C GLN A 394 -8.63 0.10 -17.54
N TRP A 395 -9.41 0.90 -16.81
CA TRP A 395 -10.87 0.99 -17.00
C TRP A 395 -11.27 2.16 -17.89
N SER A 396 -12.43 2.01 -18.55
CA SER A 396 -13.06 3.10 -19.28
C SER A 396 -13.65 4.16 -18.32
N GLU A 397 -13.80 5.39 -18.79
CA GLU A 397 -14.44 6.47 -18.02
C GLU A 397 -15.85 6.08 -17.54
N SER A 398 -16.63 5.38 -18.38
CA SER A 398 -17.95 4.89 -18.00
C SER A 398 -17.92 3.90 -16.84
N ARG A 399 -16.91 3.02 -16.78
CA ARG A 399 -16.74 2.10 -15.65
C ARG A 399 -16.30 2.83 -14.39
N LEU A 400 -15.39 3.80 -14.51
CA LEU A 400 -14.97 4.64 -13.38
C LEU A 400 -16.16 5.40 -12.77
N GLU A 401 -17.04 5.98 -13.61
CA GLU A 401 -18.26 6.64 -13.16
C GLU A 401 -19.19 5.66 -12.42
N GLN A 402 -19.39 4.46 -12.97
CA GLN A 402 -20.21 3.43 -12.33
C GLN A 402 -19.65 2.99 -10.97
N VAL A 403 -18.32 2.84 -10.86
CA VAL A 403 -17.63 2.52 -9.59
C VAL A 403 -17.83 3.65 -8.57
N SER A 404 -17.71 4.92 -8.99
CA SER A 404 -17.99 6.07 -8.12
C SER A 404 -19.44 6.12 -7.64
N ARG A 405 -20.41 5.81 -8.51
CA ARG A 405 -21.83 5.68 -8.15
C ARG A 405 -22.12 4.53 -7.18
N CYS A 406 -21.18 3.61 -7.03
CA CYS A 406 -21.25 2.55 -6.03
C CYS A 406 -20.64 2.95 -4.67
N GLY A 407 -20.16 4.19 -4.50
CA GLY A 407 -19.50 4.63 -3.27
C GLY A 407 -18.04 4.15 -3.16
N ILE A 408 -17.39 3.94 -4.31
CA ILE A 408 -16.03 3.40 -4.40
C ILE A 408 -15.18 4.35 -5.24
N MET A 409 -14.01 4.70 -4.74
CA MET A 409 -12.99 5.47 -5.44
C MET A 409 -12.06 4.52 -6.20
N ALA A 410 -11.70 4.87 -7.44
CA ALA A 410 -10.79 4.05 -8.24
C ALA A 410 -9.54 4.85 -8.62
N LEU A 411 -8.37 4.23 -8.49
CA LEU A 411 -7.19 4.71 -9.21
C LEU A 411 -7.35 4.42 -10.70
N ALA A 412 -7.07 5.42 -11.53
CA ALA A 412 -7.15 5.38 -12.98
C ALA A 412 -5.89 6.00 -13.59
N GLY A 413 -5.58 5.66 -14.84
CA GLY A 413 -4.35 6.10 -15.49
C GLY A 413 -4.61 6.47 -16.93
N TRP A 414 -3.73 7.28 -17.48
CA TRP A 414 -3.74 7.54 -18.92
C TRP A 414 -3.00 6.41 -19.63
N LYS A 415 -3.50 6.00 -20.79
CA LYS A 415 -2.86 4.96 -21.61
C LYS A 415 -1.41 5.34 -21.94
N GLY A 416 -0.49 4.38 -21.79
CA GLY A 416 0.93 4.55 -22.11
C GLY A 416 1.67 5.57 -21.23
N ARG A 417 1.11 5.94 -20.06
CA ARG A 417 1.78 6.80 -19.08
C ARG A 417 2.06 6.04 -17.80
N ASP A 418 3.14 6.42 -17.15
CA ASP A 418 3.58 6.00 -15.82
C ASP A 418 2.94 6.82 -14.68
N SER A 419 1.71 7.29 -14.91
CA SER A 419 0.97 8.09 -13.94
C SER A 419 -0.42 7.55 -13.65
N ALA A 420 -0.88 7.79 -12.42
CA ALA A 420 -2.20 7.43 -11.95
C ALA A 420 -2.86 8.59 -11.20
N PHE A 421 -4.18 8.70 -11.27
CA PHE A 421 -4.98 9.71 -10.59
C PHE A 421 -6.21 9.07 -9.95
N LEU A 422 -6.85 9.78 -9.02
CA LEU A 422 -8.11 9.34 -8.42
C LEU A 422 -9.28 9.77 -9.30
N ALA A 423 -10.08 8.81 -9.78
CA ALA A 423 -11.15 9.09 -10.73
C ALA A 423 -12.38 9.79 -10.11
N GLY A 424 -12.56 9.69 -8.80
CA GLY A 424 -13.69 10.30 -8.09
C GLY A 424 -13.39 10.47 -6.61
N ASP A 425 -14.00 11.49 -6.01
CA ASP A 425 -13.92 11.77 -4.57
C ASP A 425 -15.29 11.48 -3.95
N VAL A 426 -15.44 10.29 -3.36
CA VAL A 426 -16.69 9.81 -2.75
C VAL A 426 -16.41 9.01 -1.49
N MET A 427 -17.30 9.12 -0.51
CA MET A 427 -17.41 8.16 0.58
C MET A 427 -18.34 7.02 0.21
N ALA A 428 -18.40 5.95 1.03
CA ALA A 428 -19.36 4.87 0.80
C ALA A 428 -20.81 5.40 0.70
N SER A 429 -21.14 6.47 1.45
CA SER A 429 -22.45 7.12 1.44
C SER A 429 -22.87 7.71 0.09
N THR A 430 -21.94 7.99 -0.82
CA THR A 430 -22.11 8.71 -2.10
C THR A 430 -22.63 10.16 -2.02
N ASP A 431 -23.29 10.56 -0.93
CA ASP A 431 -23.77 11.93 -0.67
C ASP A 431 -22.67 12.85 -0.08
N SER A 432 -21.53 12.27 0.30
CA SER A 432 -20.38 12.94 0.89
C SER A 432 -19.11 12.57 0.13
N SER A 433 -18.10 13.43 0.23
CA SER A 433 -16.76 13.20 -0.33
C SER A 433 -15.72 13.04 0.78
N LEU A 434 -14.59 12.41 0.44
CA LEU A 434 -13.44 12.33 1.34
C LEU A 434 -12.89 13.73 1.62
N SER A 435 -12.79 14.60 0.60
CA SER A 435 -12.35 15.99 0.81
C SER A 435 -13.22 16.71 1.84
N TYR A 436 -14.55 16.59 1.73
CA TYR A 436 -15.47 17.22 2.69
C TYR A 436 -15.26 16.67 4.10
N GLN A 437 -15.19 15.34 4.25
CA GLN A 437 -15.05 14.71 5.55
C GLN A 437 -13.71 15.02 6.21
N THR A 438 -12.60 14.94 5.48
CA THR A 438 -11.29 15.30 6.02
C THR A 438 -11.27 16.77 6.47
N LEU A 439 -11.92 17.67 5.72
CA LEU A 439 -12.00 19.07 6.09
C LEU A 439 -12.86 19.29 7.35
N LEU A 440 -14.04 18.67 7.41
CA LEU A 440 -14.94 18.70 8.56
C LEU A 440 -14.23 18.22 9.83
N CYS A 441 -13.52 17.09 9.75
CA CYS A 441 -12.78 16.50 10.86
C CYS A 441 -11.69 17.44 11.37
N ARG A 442 -10.90 18.00 10.45
CA ARG A 442 -9.81 18.92 10.78
C ARG A 442 -10.29 20.18 11.50
N VAL A 443 -11.43 20.74 11.07
CA VAL A 443 -12.06 21.88 11.74
C VAL A 443 -12.64 21.48 13.10
N SER A 444 -13.27 20.30 13.18
CA SER A 444 -13.85 19.79 14.42
C SER A 444 -12.78 19.57 15.49
N HIS A 445 -11.65 18.93 15.15
CA HIS A 445 -10.53 18.75 16.07
C HIS A 445 -9.88 20.07 16.48
N PHE A 446 -9.77 21.04 15.56
CA PHE A 446 -9.28 22.37 15.90
C PHE A 446 -10.16 23.05 16.97
N ILE A 447 -11.48 22.99 16.79
CA ILE A 447 -12.45 23.57 17.73
C ILE A 447 -12.43 22.83 19.07
N LEU A 448 -12.40 21.49 19.07
CA LEU A 448 -12.29 20.69 20.28
C LEU A 448 -11.00 21.02 21.04
N TRP A 449 -9.89 21.19 20.33
CA TRP A 449 -8.64 21.65 20.93
C TRP A 449 -8.80 23.03 21.60
N CYS A 450 -9.46 23.99 20.94
CA CYS A 450 -9.74 25.30 21.54
C CYS A 450 -10.54 25.16 22.84
N ARG A 451 -11.59 24.33 22.85
CA ARG A 451 -12.41 24.07 24.04
C ARG A 451 -11.59 23.49 25.17
N ASP A 452 -10.79 22.47 24.90
CA ASP A 452 -10.05 21.74 25.92
C ASP A 452 -8.88 22.57 26.51
N ASN A 453 -8.44 23.63 25.80
CA ASN A 453 -7.30 24.46 26.21
C ASN A 453 -7.69 25.88 26.71
N TRP A 454 -8.95 26.30 26.57
CA TRP A 454 -9.41 27.59 27.10
C TRP A 454 -10.17 27.36 28.41
N GLN A 455 -9.47 27.46 29.53
CA GLN A 455 -9.97 27.12 30.87
C GLN A 455 -10.69 28.28 31.58
N GLU A 456 -10.74 29.46 30.97
CA GLU A 456 -11.34 30.65 31.57
C GLU A 456 -12.84 30.72 31.25
N PRO A 457 -13.69 31.17 32.19
CA PRO A 457 -15.10 31.41 31.91
C PRO A 457 -15.21 32.58 30.91
N LEU A 458 -15.56 32.27 29.67
CA LEU A 458 -15.77 33.24 28.60
C LEU A 458 -17.25 33.59 28.49
N LEU A 459 -17.57 34.85 28.23
CA LEU A 459 -18.91 35.25 27.78
C LEU A 459 -19.11 34.81 26.32
N ALA A 460 -20.36 34.60 25.91
CA ALA A 460 -20.68 34.16 24.54
C ALA A 460 -20.04 35.04 23.45
N ASP A 461 -20.15 36.36 23.54
CA ASP A 461 -19.54 37.28 22.56
C ASP A 461 -18.00 37.21 22.55
N GLU A 462 -17.39 37.02 23.72
CA GLU A 462 -15.95 36.91 23.84
C GLU A 462 -15.44 35.59 23.24
N LEU A 463 -16.15 34.49 23.49
CA LEU A 463 -15.89 33.20 22.88
C LEU A 463 -15.99 33.27 21.35
N ALA A 464 -17.06 33.88 20.82
CA ALA A 464 -17.25 34.04 19.38
C ALA A 464 -16.07 34.81 18.74
N SER A 465 -15.67 35.95 19.33
CA SER A 465 -14.53 36.74 18.84
C SER A 465 -13.20 35.98 18.93
N ARG A 466 -13.01 35.18 19.99
CA ARG A 466 -11.80 34.39 20.21
C ARG A 466 -11.70 33.24 19.22
N LEU A 467 -12.78 32.48 19.01
CA LEU A 467 -12.88 31.43 18.00
C LEU A 467 -12.68 31.98 16.59
N HIS A 468 -13.28 33.12 16.27
CA HIS A 468 -13.11 33.75 14.97
C HIS A 468 -11.62 34.05 14.70
N THR A 469 -10.94 34.70 15.65
CA THR A 469 -9.53 35.04 15.54
C THR A 469 -8.63 33.80 15.50
N ALA A 470 -8.92 32.79 16.33
CA ALA A 470 -8.19 31.53 16.34
C ALA A 470 -8.33 30.80 14.99
N PHE A 471 -9.51 30.78 14.38
CA PHE A 471 -9.73 30.17 13.07
C PHE A 471 -9.04 30.92 11.93
N GLN A 472 -8.97 32.25 11.98
CA GLN A 472 -8.15 33.04 11.05
C GLN A 472 -6.66 32.65 11.14
N LEU A 473 -6.15 32.45 12.35
CA LEU A 473 -4.77 32.01 12.55
C LEU A 473 -4.57 30.57 12.06
N PHE A 474 -5.53 29.68 12.33
CA PHE A 474 -5.50 28.29 11.91
C PHE A 474 -5.40 28.19 10.39
N THR A 475 -6.29 28.86 9.67
CA THR A 475 -6.31 28.85 8.21
C THR A 475 -5.05 29.47 7.61
N LYS A 476 -4.56 30.60 8.17
CA LYS A 476 -3.29 31.23 7.77
C LYS A 476 -2.08 30.31 7.94
N LYS A 477 -2.06 29.46 8.97
CA LYS A 477 -1.00 28.46 9.18
C LYS A 477 -1.03 27.32 8.16
N GLN A 478 -2.17 27.06 7.52
CA GLN A 478 -2.28 26.00 6.50
C GLN A 478 -1.74 26.45 5.14
N GLY A 479 -1.91 27.72 4.76
CA GLY A 479 -1.39 28.24 3.49
C GLY A 479 -1.95 29.61 3.11
N GLU A 480 -1.59 30.08 1.92
CA GLU A 480 -1.93 31.44 1.44
C GLU A 480 -3.23 31.50 0.61
N TYR A 481 -3.91 30.38 0.40
CA TYR A 481 -5.12 30.35 -0.41
C TYR A 481 -6.28 31.10 0.26
N PRO A 482 -7.17 31.75 -0.52
CA PRO A 482 -8.36 32.38 0.03
C PRO A 482 -9.18 31.37 0.83
N VAL A 483 -9.50 31.72 2.07
CA VAL A 483 -10.15 30.80 3.01
C VAL A 483 -11.65 30.66 2.74
N GLY A 484 -12.26 31.63 2.05
CA GLY A 484 -13.71 31.73 1.89
C GLY A 484 -14.35 32.49 3.07
N ASP A 485 -15.68 32.43 3.17
CA ASP A 485 -16.43 33.15 4.19
C ASP A 485 -16.71 32.23 5.38
N PHE A 486 -16.43 32.67 6.61
CA PHE A 486 -16.79 31.92 7.81
C PHE A 486 -17.31 32.85 8.91
N GLY A 487 -18.16 32.30 9.77
CA GLY A 487 -18.80 33.00 10.88
C GLY A 487 -18.86 32.09 12.11
N VAL A 488 -18.79 32.72 13.28
CA VAL A 488 -18.97 32.06 14.57
C VAL A 488 -20.00 32.85 15.36
N GLU A 489 -21.08 32.19 15.74
CA GLU A 489 -22.12 32.74 16.60
C GLU A 489 -22.11 31.95 17.90
N CYS A 490 -22.24 32.64 19.03
CA CYS A 490 -22.31 32.01 20.34
C CYS A 490 -23.51 32.60 21.09
N HIS A 491 -24.29 31.75 21.75
CA HIS A 491 -25.42 32.20 22.55
C HIS A 491 -25.53 31.40 23.85
N ASP A 492 -25.92 32.07 24.92
CA ASP A 492 -26.17 31.41 26.20
C ASP A 492 -27.50 30.64 26.15
N ASP A 493 -27.47 29.34 26.41
CA ASP A 493 -28.65 28.51 26.66
C ASP A 493 -28.54 27.81 28.02
N LYS A 494 -29.33 28.28 29.00
CA LYS A 494 -29.48 27.67 30.33
C LYS A 494 -28.15 27.41 31.08
N GLY A 495 -27.17 28.29 30.89
CA GLY A 495 -25.88 28.22 31.58
C GLY A 495 -24.79 27.44 30.84
N ALA A 496 -25.05 26.98 29.61
CA ALA A 496 -24.04 26.52 28.67
C ALA A 496 -24.03 27.44 27.44
N ILE A 497 -22.86 27.68 26.85
CA ILE A 497 -22.78 28.46 25.61
C ILE A 497 -22.95 27.49 24.43
N GLN A 498 -23.89 27.77 23.55
CA GLN A 498 -24.03 27.06 22.28
C GLN A 498 -23.25 27.80 21.20
N VAL A 499 -22.42 27.07 20.47
CA VAL A 499 -21.59 27.59 19.38
C VAL A 499 -22.15 27.10 18.05
N LEU A 500 -22.40 28.03 17.15
CA LEU A 500 -22.70 27.78 15.74
C LEU A 500 -21.52 28.29 14.90
N PHE A 501 -20.76 27.36 14.33
CA PHE A 501 -19.69 27.65 13.39
C PHE A 501 -20.17 27.36 11.97
N ARG A 502 -20.00 28.32 11.07
CA ARG A 502 -20.29 28.18 9.64
C ARG A 502 -19.06 28.54 8.83
N TRP A 503 -18.73 27.73 7.84
CA TRP A 503 -17.66 28.02 6.91
C TRP A 503 -18.05 27.58 5.51
N ILE A 504 -17.95 28.50 4.56
CA ILE A 504 -18.05 28.28 3.13
C ILE A 504 -16.61 28.35 2.58
N PRO A 505 -15.91 27.21 2.45
CA PRO A 505 -14.53 27.20 1.99
C PRO A 505 -14.46 27.69 0.55
N SER A 506 -13.35 28.34 0.18
CA SER A 506 -13.11 28.62 -1.23
C SER A 506 -13.01 27.33 -2.03
N ARG A 507 -13.30 27.39 -3.33
CA ARG A 507 -13.17 26.22 -4.23
C ARG A 507 -11.74 25.71 -4.39
N HIS A 508 -10.74 26.49 -3.97
CA HIS A 508 -9.35 26.03 -3.89
C HIS A 508 -9.14 25.07 -2.71
N ILE A 509 -9.84 25.30 -1.60
CA ILE A 509 -9.80 24.47 -0.40
C ILE A 509 -10.78 23.30 -0.54
N LEU A 510 -12.01 23.53 -0.96
CA LEU A 510 -12.99 22.46 -1.15
C LEU A 510 -13.63 22.60 -2.52
N PRO A 511 -13.25 21.78 -3.52
CA PRO A 511 -13.75 21.93 -4.89
C PRO A 511 -15.27 21.88 -5.02
N SER A 512 -15.96 21.14 -4.14
CA SER A 512 -17.42 21.07 -4.11
C SER A 512 -18.06 22.40 -3.66
N GLY A 513 -17.36 23.22 -2.89
CA GLY A 513 -17.88 24.45 -2.29
C GLY A 513 -18.99 24.22 -1.26
N GLN A 514 -19.11 22.99 -0.74
CA GLN A 514 -20.09 22.66 0.30
C GLN A 514 -19.78 23.42 1.60
N GLU A 515 -20.82 23.92 2.24
CA GLU A 515 -20.72 24.59 3.54
C GLU A 515 -20.46 23.56 4.65
N ILE A 516 -19.58 23.91 5.59
CA ILE A 516 -19.36 23.21 6.85
C ILE A 516 -20.15 23.95 7.93
N VAL A 517 -21.06 23.24 8.58
CA VAL A 517 -21.83 23.73 9.72
C VAL A 517 -21.57 22.83 10.92
N LEU A 518 -21.16 23.43 12.03
CA LEU A 518 -20.94 22.75 13.31
C LEU A 518 -21.76 23.46 14.37
N GLU A 519 -22.55 22.69 15.12
CA GLU A 519 -23.34 23.17 16.25
C GLU A 519 -23.03 22.30 17.47
N PHE A 520 -22.58 22.91 18.55
CA PHE A 520 -22.15 22.19 19.75
C PHE A 520 -22.19 23.07 21.00
N GLY A 521 -22.37 22.45 22.16
CA GLY A 521 -22.16 23.09 23.45
C GLY A 521 -20.68 23.27 23.74
N TRP A 522 -20.31 24.48 24.18
CA TRP A 522 -18.97 24.83 24.65
C TRP A 522 -18.66 24.21 25.99
#